data_AF-A0A7V2YYY8-F1
#
_entry.id   AF-A0A7V2YYY8-F1
#
_cell.length_a   1.000
_cell.length_b   1.000
_cell.length_c   1.000
_cell.angle_alpha   90.00
_cell.angle_beta   90.00
_cell.angle_gamma   90.00
#
_symmetry.space_group_name_H-M   'P 1'
#
loop_
_entity.id
_entity.type
_entity.pdbx_description
1 polymer ?
#
loop_
_entity_poly.entity_id
_entity_poly.type
_entity_poly.pdbx_seq_one_letter_code
_entity_poly.pdbx_strand_id
1 'polypeptide(L)' 'MKTFSAQDVTLHSCLREARKNRVVVTSGGKPVALILSIDTEQVELGKDSSFWSMIEQRRRQKTISRKELEKRLAGRSDA' A
#
# COMPACT_ATOMS: atom_id res chain seq x y z
N MET A 1 -8.81 -1.10 -10.69
CA MET A 1 -10.08 -1.36 -9.98
C MET A 1 -10.88 -2.35 -10.83
N LYS A 2 -11.45 -3.39 -10.23
CA LYS A 2 -12.24 -4.43 -10.91
C LYS A 2 -13.63 -4.52 -10.30
N THR A 3 -14.65 -4.75 -11.12
CA THR A 3 -16.04 -4.80 -10.67
C THR A 3 -16.63 -6.18 -10.94
N PHE A 4 -17.36 -6.72 -9.96
CA PHE A 4 -18.08 -7.99 -10.07
C PHE A 4 -19.56 -7.80 -9.73
N SER A 5 -20.43 -8.51 -10.45
CA SER A 5 -21.82 -8.71 -10.04
C SER A 5 -21.86 -9.69 -8.87
N ALA A 6 -22.66 -9.40 -7.84
CA ALA A 6 -22.87 -10.26 -6.67
C ALA A 6 -23.47 -11.64 -7.06
N GLN A 7 -24.14 -11.72 -8.20
CA GLN A 7 -24.78 -12.94 -8.71
C GLN A 7 -23.77 -13.90 -9.36
N ASP A 8 -22.64 -13.37 -9.86
CA ASP A 8 -21.71 -14.11 -10.73
C ASP A 8 -20.33 -14.29 -10.09
N VAL A 9 -20.19 -14.03 -8.80
CA VAL A 9 -18.89 -13.97 -8.13
C VAL A 9 -18.82 -14.89 -6.92
N THR A 10 -17.64 -15.47 -6.71
CA THR A 10 -17.33 -16.26 -5.52
C THR A 10 -16.37 -15.48 -4.61
N LEU A 11 -16.36 -15.80 -3.32
CA LEU A 11 -15.39 -15.23 -2.39
C LEU A 11 -13.95 -15.46 -2.87
N HIS A 12 -13.65 -16.65 -3.37
CA HIS A 12 -12.31 -17.00 -3.85
C HIS A 12 -11.87 -16.14 -5.05
N SER A 13 -12.78 -15.88 -6.02
CA SER A 13 -12.45 -15.00 -7.15
C SER A 13 -12.23 -13.56 -6.70
N CYS A 14 -13.02 -13.06 -5.74
CA CYS A 14 -12.81 -11.76 -5.13
C CYS A 14 -11.44 -11.66 -4.43
N LEU A 15 -11.09 -12.63 -3.59
CA LEU A 15 -9.83 -12.61 -2.83
C LEU A 15 -8.59 -12.66 -3.73
N ARG A 16 -8.63 -13.48 -4.79
CA ARG A 16 -7.55 -13.56 -5.77
C ARG A 16 -7.30 -12.23 -6.48
N GLU A 17 -8.38 -11.51 -6.82
CA GLU A 17 -8.28 -10.20 -7.47
C GLU A 17 -7.91 -9.09 -6.49
N ALA A 18 -8.43 -9.16 -5.26
CA ALA A 18 -8.21 -8.17 -4.19
C ALA A 18 -6.73 -8.00 -3.82
N ARG A 19 -5.90 -9.03 -4.05
CA ARG A 19 -4.44 -8.99 -3.85
C ARG A 19 -3.71 -8.08 -4.84
N LYS A 20 -4.25 -7.92 -6.05
CA LYS A 20 -3.63 -7.12 -7.12
C LYS A 20 -4.35 -5.79 -7.33
N ASN A 21 -5.64 -5.75 -7.02
CA ASN A 21 -6.55 -4.66 -7.36
C ASN A 21 -7.58 -4.43 -6.26
N ARG A 22 -8.20 -3.25 -6.25
CA ARG A 22 -9.43 -3.02 -5.50
C ARG A 22 -10.61 -3.68 -6.22
N VAL A 23 -11.46 -4.42 -5.50
CA VAL A 23 -12.62 -5.13 -6.05
C VAL A 23 -13.92 -4.51 -5.55
N VAL A 24 -14.77 -4.04 -6.47
CA VAL A 24 -16.11 -3.55 -6.15
C VAL A 24 -17.12 -4.64 -6.48
N VAL A 25 -17.99 -4.99 -5.54
CA VAL A 25 -19.12 -5.90 -5.77
C VAL A 25 -20.38 -5.07 -5.94
N THR A 26 -21.15 -5.35 -7.00
CA THR A 26 -22.41 -4.68 -7.32
C THR A 26 -23.59 -5.63 -7.23
N SER A 27 -24.75 -5.14 -6.81
CA SER A 27 -26.03 -5.88 -6.86
C SER A 27 -27.06 -5.01 -7.56
N GLY A 28 -27.69 -5.53 -8.62
CA GLY A 28 -28.60 -4.74 -9.46
C GLY A 28 -27.95 -3.47 -10.03
N GLY A 29 -26.66 -3.56 -10.40
CA GLY A 29 -25.88 -2.42 -10.92
C GLY A 29 -25.42 -1.41 -9.88
N LYS A 30 -25.82 -1.54 -8.60
CA LYS A 30 -25.43 -0.63 -7.52
C LYS A 30 -24.25 -1.21 -6.71
N PRO A 31 -23.20 -0.45 -6.41
CA PRO A 31 -22.12 -0.91 -5.53
C PRO A 31 -22.64 -1.24 -4.13
N VAL A 32 -22.28 -2.42 -3.62
CA VAL A 32 -22.70 -2.89 -2.29
C VAL A 32 -21.52 -3.22 -1.37
N ALA A 33 -20.35 -3.51 -1.93
CA ALA A 33 -19.15 -3.77 -1.13
C ALA A 33 -17.87 -3.40 -1.88
N LEU A 34 -16.82 -3.10 -1.11
CA LEU A 34 -15.46 -2.92 -1.58
C LEU A 34 -14.57 -3.94 -0.85
N ILE A 35 -13.85 -4.77 -1.61
CA ILE A 35 -12.94 -5.78 -1.10
C ILE A 35 -11.52 -5.36 -1.48
N LEU A 36 -10.65 -5.31 -0.46
CA LEU A 36 -9.25 -4.90 -0.55
C LEU A 36 -8.42 -5.92 0.22
N SER A 37 -7.22 -6.23 -0.28
CA SER A 37 -6.21 -6.89 0.54
C SER A 37 -5.39 -5.81 1.23
N ILE A 38 -5.49 -5.73 2.56
CA ILE A 38 -4.66 -4.87 3.40
C ILE A 38 -4.00 -5.74 4.48
N ASP A 39 -2.76 -5.42 4.83
CA ASP A 39 -2.09 -6.03 5.97
C ASP A 39 -2.17 -5.11 7.21
N THR A 40 -1.76 -5.64 8.36
CA THR A 40 -1.80 -4.92 9.63
C THR A 40 -0.89 -3.70 9.61
N GLU A 41 0.29 -3.80 9.00
CA GLU A 41 1.25 -2.68 8.92
C GLU A 41 0.64 -1.48 8.19
N GLN A 42 -0.07 -1.71 7.09
CA GLN A 42 -0.75 -0.66 6.34
C GLN A 42 -1.83 0.04 7.17
N VAL A 43 -2.56 -0.69 8.00
CA VAL A 43 -3.57 -0.12 8.89
C VAL A 43 -2.91 0.72 9.99
N GLU A 44 -1.87 0.17 10.62
CA GLU A 44 -1.18 0.82 11.73
C GLU A 44 -0.41 2.08 11.29
N LEU A 45 0.35 2.00 10.20
CA LEU A 45 1.07 3.15 9.66
C LEU A 45 0.12 4.13 8.95
N GLY A 46 -0.94 3.63 8.33
CA GLY A 46 -1.94 4.44 7.63
C GLY A 46 -2.67 5.41 8.54
N LYS A 47 -2.90 5.04 9.81
CA LYS A 47 -3.56 5.91 10.81
C LYS A 47 -2.59 6.82 11.58
N ASP A 48 -1.27 6.63 11.46
CA ASP A 48 -0.27 7.40 12.20
C ASP A 48 0.12 8.69 11.46
N SER A 49 -0.30 9.84 11.98
CA SER A 49 0.05 11.16 11.43
C SER A 49 1.54 11.48 11.48
N SER A 50 2.28 10.95 12.45
CA SER A 50 3.71 11.19 12.61
C SER A 50 4.52 10.43 11.55
N PHE A 51 4.08 9.21 11.23
CA PHE A 51 4.61 8.43 10.10
C PHE A 51 4.47 9.20 8.79
N TRP A 52 3.27 9.71 8.47
CA TRP A 52 3.05 10.47 7.24
C TRP A 52 3.87 11.76 7.17
N SER A 53 3.99 12.48 8.30
CA SER A 53 4.84 13.68 8.40
C SER A 53 6.31 13.36 8.11
N MET A 54 6.84 12.27 8.67
CA MET A 54 8.19 11.79 8.39
C MET A 54 8.38 11.44 6.90
N ILE A 55 7.43 10.72 6.31
CA ILE A 55 7.48 10.33 4.89
C ILE A 55 7.49 11.57 3.99
N GLU A 56 6.66 12.56 4.27
CA GLU A 56 6.62 13.80 3.50
C GLU A 56 7.94 14.56 3.57
N GLN A 57 8.50 14.70 4.78
CA GLN A 57 9.81 15.33 4.98
C GLN A 57 10.91 14.59 4.20
N ARG A 58 10.94 13.26 4.28
CA ARG A 58 11.92 12.42 3.56
C ARG A 58 11.79 12.57 2.04
N ARG A 59 10.58 12.63 1.48
CA ARG A 59 10.36 12.79 0.03
C ARG A 59 10.84 14.13 -0.51
N ARG A 60 10.96 15.16 0.32
CA ARG A 60 11.50 16.48 -0.06
C ARG A 60 13.04 16.53 -0.05
N GLN A 61 13.70 15.55 0.54
CA GLN A 61 15.16 15.49 0.60
C GLN A 61 15.75 14.96 -0.71
N LYS A 62 16.96 15.40 -1.06
CA LYS A 62 17.69 14.86 -2.22
C LYS A 62 18.04 13.39 -1.97
N THR A 63 17.80 12.56 -2.96
CA THR A 63 18.26 11.17 -2.94
C THR A 63 19.77 11.11 -3.13
N ILE A 64 20.40 10.07 -2.59
CA ILE A 64 21.81 9.76 -2.82
C ILE A 64 21.93 8.45 -3.58
N SER A 65 22.99 8.31 -4.36
CA SER A 65 23.29 7.04 -5.03
C SER A 65 23.74 6.00 -4.01
N ARG A 66 23.63 4.72 -4.37
CA ARG A 66 24.13 3.62 -3.54
C ARG A 66 25.62 3.77 -3.21
N LYS A 67 26.45 4.18 -4.18
CA LYS A 67 27.90 4.42 -3.99
C LYS A 67 28.17 5.51 -2.95
N GLU A 68 27.40 6.59 -3.00
CA GLU A 68 27.50 7.68 -2.03
C GLU A 68 27.02 7.25 -0.63
N LEU A 69 25.95 6.45 -0.56
CA LEU A 69 25.49 5.85 0.70
C LEU A 69 26.56 4.96 1.34
N GLU A 70 27.15 4.03 0.58
CA GLU A 70 28.18 3.11 1.06
C GLU A 70 29.42 3.86 1.56
N LYS A 71 29.85 4.91 0.85
CA LYS A 71 30.94 5.79 1.30
C LYS A 71 30.64 6.47 2.64
N ARG A 72 29.42 6.97 2.84
CA ARG A 72 28.99 7.60 4.10
C ARG A 72 28.91 6.62 5.26
N LEU A 73 28.50 5.38 5.00
CA LEU A 73 28.44 4.33 6.03
C LEU A 73 29.84 3.87 6.42
N ALA A 74 30.74 3.68 5.47
CA ALA A 74 32.14 3.33 5.75
C ALA A 74 32.86 4.42 6.57
N GLY A 75 32.57 5.70 6.31
CA GLY A 75 33.10 6.82 7.09
C GLY A 75 32.45 7.04 8.46
N ARG A 76 31.46 6.23 8.86
CA ARG A 76 30.81 6.26 10.18
C ARG A 76 31.31 5.18 11.13
N SER A 77 32.19 4.28 10.68
CA SER A 77 32.69 3.16 11.49
C SER A 77 33.72 3.55 12.56
N ASP A 78 34.03 4.85 12.72
CA ASP A 78 35.04 5.37 13.66
C ASP A 78 34.47 6.40 14.67
N ALA A 79 33.19 6.29 15.07
CA ALA A 79 32.58 7.13 16.11
C ALA A 79 31.79 6.32 17.14
#